data_AF-A0A1U8KMF5-F1
#
_entry.id   AF-A0A1U8KMF5-F1
#
_cell.length_a   1.000
_cell.length_b   1.000
_cell.length_c   1.000
_cell.angle_alpha   90.00
_cell.angle_beta   90.00
_cell.angle_gamma   90.00
#
_symmetry.space_group_name_H-M   'P 1'
#
loop_
_entity.id
_entity.type
_entity.pdbx_description
1 polymer ?
#
loop_
_entity_poly.entity_id
_entity_poly.type
_entity_poly.pdbx_seq_one_letter_code
_entity_poly.pdbx_strand_id
1 'polypeptide(L)'
;MSKTNLCYLLLLLILLPSSYFLTSVLAKSRNPITDSEIKKKKSECYADIDSGLWGGHCKSSSIAKENCALKCLSPACYELIYESDPLEEGEKDYIRSQEFKYCMYKLSLGESLEGVRGSFDH
;
A
#
# COMPACT_ATOMS: atom_id res chain seq x y z
N MET A 1 44.76 20.13 9.50
CA MET A 1 43.76 19.17 10.04
C MET A 1 44.50 17.89 10.41
N SER A 2 44.53 17.49 11.70
CA SER A 2 45.31 16.32 12.14
C SER A 2 44.72 15.01 11.61
N LYS A 3 45.56 14.03 11.26
CA LYS A 3 45.15 12.68 10.81
C LYS A 3 44.17 12.01 11.79
N THR A 4 44.28 12.33 13.07
CA THR A 4 43.36 11.88 14.13
C THR A 4 41.93 12.42 13.97
N ASN A 5 41.76 13.68 13.53
CA ASN A 5 40.44 14.27 13.29
C ASN A 5 39.78 13.70 12.03
N LEU A 6 40.59 13.31 11.02
CA LEU A 6 40.08 12.67 9.81
C LEU A 6 39.56 11.25 10.11
N CYS A 7 40.27 10.46 10.93
CA CYS A 7 39.77 9.16 11.38
C CYS A 7 38.47 9.27 12.20
N TYR A 8 38.36 10.28 13.08
CA TYR A 8 37.15 10.47 13.89
C TYR A 8 35.93 10.84 13.03
N LEU A 9 36.13 11.68 12.01
CA LEU A 9 35.10 12.02 11.03
C LEU A 9 34.66 10.81 10.20
N LEU A 10 35.60 9.96 9.78
CA LEU A 10 35.30 8.73 9.04
C LEU A 10 34.55 7.71 9.90
N LEU A 11 34.92 7.56 11.18
CA LEU A 11 34.22 6.69 12.14
C LEU A 11 32.78 7.15 12.41
N LEU A 12 32.53 8.46 12.53
CA LEU A 12 31.18 9.02 12.70
C LEU A 12 30.29 8.77 11.47
N LEU A 13 30.83 8.91 10.26
CA LEU A 13 30.10 8.66 9.01
C LEU A 13 29.66 7.20 8.83
N ILE A 14 30.39 6.24 9.41
CA ILE A 14 30.07 4.80 9.32
C ILE A 14 29.03 4.36 10.37
N LEU A 15 28.92 5.08 11.50
CA LEU A 15 28.02 4.74 12.60
C LEU A 15 26.63 5.41 12.51
N LEU A 16 26.47 6.44 11.68
CA LEU A 16 25.20 7.14 11.46
C LEU A 16 24.13 6.38 10.64
N PRO A 17 24.44 5.45 9.70
CA PRO A 17 23.41 4.82 8.87
C PRO A 17 22.77 3.56 9.48
N SER A 18 23.24 3.04 10.63
CA SER A 18 22.74 1.77 11.19
C SER A 18 21.38 1.87 11.88
N SER A 19 20.83 3.06 12.06
CA SER A 19 19.55 3.30 12.76
C SER A 19 18.33 3.37 11.83
N TYR A 20 18.51 3.30 10.51
CA TYR A 20 17.40 3.47 9.54
C TYR A 20 16.73 2.16 9.08
N PHE A 21 17.18 0.99 9.57
CA PHE A 21 16.65 -0.32 9.12
C PHE A 21 16.01 -1.16 10.23
N LEU A 22 15.18 -0.54 11.07
CA LEU A 22 14.22 -1.28 11.90
C LEU A 22 12.87 -1.36 11.16
N THR A 23 12.79 -2.17 10.11
CA THR A 23 11.49 -2.68 9.68
C THR A 23 11.07 -3.74 10.71
N SER A 24 10.24 -3.34 11.68
CA SER A 24 9.59 -4.29 12.57
C SER A 24 8.73 -5.23 11.73
N VAL A 25 9.21 -6.45 11.49
CA VAL A 25 8.37 -7.52 10.96
C VAL A 25 7.47 -7.97 12.11
N LEU A 26 6.41 -7.22 12.36
CA LEU A 26 5.34 -7.68 13.24
C LEU A 26 4.69 -8.87 12.52
N ALA A 27 4.95 -10.08 13.02
CA ALA A 27 4.28 -11.29 12.55
C ALA A 27 2.78 -11.13 12.81
N LYS A 28 2.05 -10.64 11.81
CA LYS A 28 0.60 -10.48 11.88
C LYS A 28 -0.01 -11.88 11.90
N SER A 29 -0.86 -12.15 12.90
CA SER A 29 -1.69 -13.36 12.93
C SER A 29 -2.45 -13.49 11.62
N ARG A 30 -2.47 -14.70 11.03
CA ARG A 30 -3.13 -15.04 9.75
C ARG A 30 -4.65 -15.13 9.92
N ASN A 31 -5.25 -14.09 10.47
CA ASN A 31 -6.70 -13.99 10.56
C ASN A 31 -7.22 -13.34 9.28
N PRO A 32 -8.37 -13.80 8.77
CA PRO A 32 -8.98 -13.17 7.62
C PRO A 32 -9.32 -11.72 7.96
N ILE A 33 -8.93 -10.80 7.07
CA ILE A 33 -9.32 -9.39 7.20
C ILE A 33 -10.84 -9.25 7.06
N THR A 34 -11.42 -8.45 7.94
CA THR A 34 -12.87 -8.19 7.95
C THR A 34 -13.22 -6.94 7.12
N ASP A 35 -14.47 -6.84 6.66
CA ASP A 35 -14.96 -5.66 5.93
C ASP A 35 -14.83 -4.37 6.74
N SER A 36 -14.99 -4.44 8.07
CA SER A 36 -14.84 -3.28 8.95
C SER A 36 -13.38 -2.82 9.02
N GLU A 37 -12.42 -3.75 9.04
CA GLU A 37 -10.99 -3.43 8.95
C GLU A 37 -10.63 -2.85 7.58
N ILE A 38 -11.14 -3.40 6.49
CA ILE A 38 -10.95 -2.85 5.13
C ILE A 38 -11.47 -1.41 5.09
N LYS A 39 -12.70 -1.17 5.57
CA LYS A 39 -13.29 0.17 5.61
C LYS A 39 -12.48 1.14 6.46
N LYS A 40 -12.01 0.70 7.63
CA LYS A 40 -11.17 1.51 8.52
C LYS A 40 -9.86 1.90 7.83
N LYS A 41 -9.12 0.93 7.29
CA LYS A 41 -7.86 1.17 6.57
C LYS A 41 -8.05 2.08 5.36
N LYS A 42 -9.15 1.92 4.62
CA LYS A 42 -9.46 2.80 3.50
C LYS A 42 -9.69 4.25 3.96
N SER A 43 -10.34 4.44 5.10
CA SER A 43 -10.50 5.76 5.71
C SER A 43 -9.15 6.38 6.12
N GLU A 44 -8.23 5.58 6.65
CA GLU A 44 -6.87 6.01 6.96
C GLU A 44 -6.14 6.44 5.68
N CYS A 45 -6.25 5.67 4.60
CA CYS A 45 -5.72 6.04 3.28
C CYS A 45 -6.27 7.35 2.74
N TYR A 46 -7.58 7.62 2.89
CA TYR A 46 -8.13 8.91 2.48
C TYR A 46 -7.55 10.07 3.31
N ALA A 47 -7.37 9.89 4.62
CA ALA A 47 -6.77 10.91 5.48
C ALA A 47 -5.31 11.20 5.07
N ASP A 48 -4.53 10.16 4.76
CA ASP A 48 -3.15 10.31 4.28
C ASP A 48 -3.09 11.03 2.93
N ILE A 49 -4.00 10.72 2.00
CA ILE A 49 -4.10 11.44 0.73
C ILE A 49 -4.47 12.90 0.97
N ASP A 50 -5.44 13.17 1.84
CA ASP A 50 -5.89 14.53 2.18
C ASP A 50 -4.82 15.34 2.89
N SER A 51 -3.90 14.70 3.63
CA SER A 51 -2.72 15.36 4.20
C SER A 51 -1.72 15.87 3.13
N GLY A 52 -1.80 15.35 1.90
CA GLY A 52 -0.89 15.69 0.80
C GLY A 52 0.32 14.77 0.64
N LEU A 53 0.45 13.74 1.50
CA LEU A 53 1.56 12.78 1.48
C LEU A 53 1.68 12.02 0.14
N TRP A 54 0.55 11.83 -0.55
CA TRP A 54 0.47 11.11 -1.83
C TRP A 54 0.63 12.01 -3.07
N GLY A 55 0.92 13.30 -2.89
CA GLY A 55 1.12 14.26 -3.97
C GLY A 55 -0.17 14.78 -4.61
N GLY A 56 -0.03 15.85 -5.41
CA GLY A 56 -1.17 16.58 -5.98
C GLY A 56 -2.04 15.77 -6.95
N HIS A 57 -1.47 14.77 -7.63
CA HIS A 57 -2.21 13.93 -8.59
C HIS A 57 -3.37 13.18 -7.93
N CYS A 58 -3.20 12.69 -6.69
CA CYS A 58 -4.25 12.00 -5.94
C CYS A 58 -5.40 12.91 -5.48
N LYS A 59 -5.30 14.22 -5.71
CA LYS A 59 -6.36 15.20 -5.42
C LYS A 59 -6.93 15.83 -6.68
N SER A 60 -6.50 15.39 -7.87
CA SER A 60 -6.91 15.99 -9.14
C SER A 60 -8.38 15.72 -9.47
N SER A 61 -8.94 14.61 -9.00
CA SER A 61 -10.35 14.26 -9.11
C SER A 61 -10.77 13.26 -8.02
N SER A 62 -12.08 12.99 -7.94
CA SER A 62 -12.63 11.91 -7.11
C SER A 62 -12.03 10.56 -7.46
N ILE A 63 -11.88 10.27 -8.76
CA ILE A 63 -11.38 8.96 -9.19
C ILE A 63 -9.86 8.83 -9.02
N ALA A 64 -9.11 9.92 -9.16
CA ALA A 64 -7.68 9.91 -8.84
C ALA A 64 -7.45 9.64 -7.35
N LYS A 65 -8.27 10.25 -6.48
CA LYS A 65 -8.26 9.96 -5.03
C LYS A 65 -8.59 8.50 -4.75
N GLU A 66 -9.56 7.94 -5.44
CA GLU A 66 -9.97 6.54 -5.28
C GLU A 66 -8.88 5.55 -5.73
N ASN A 67 -8.28 5.76 -6.90
CA ASN A 67 -7.15 4.95 -7.38
C ASN A 67 -5.97 4.98 -6.38
N CYS A 68 -5.62 6.17 -5.87
CA CYS A 68 -4.59 6.29 -4.83
C CYS A 68 -4.99 5.59 -3.53
N ALA A 69 -6.26 5.66 -3.13
CA ALA A 69 -6.74 4.99 -1.92
C ALA A 69 -6.69 3.47 -2.07
N LEU A 70 -7.00 2.91 -3.24
CA LEU A 70 -6.87 1.47 -3.52
C LEU A 70 -5.40 1.04 -3.46
N LYS A 71 -4.49 1.80 -4.07
CA LYS A 71 -3.04 1.55 -4.00
C LYS A 71 -2.50 1.63 -2.58
N CYS A 72 -2.95 2.61 -1.79
CA CYS A 72 -2.64 2.72 -0.36
C CYS A 72 -3.13 1.51 0.43
N LEU A 73 -4.38 1.10 0.18
CA LEU A 73 -5.06 0.05 0.94
C LEU A 73 -4.39 -1.31 0.79
N SER A 74 -3.94 -1.64 -0.42
CA SER A 74 -3.12 -2.81 -0.70
C SER A 74 -2.40 -2.65 -2.05
N PRO A 75 -1.09 -2.32 -2.06
CA PRO A 75 -0.33 -2.20 -3.32
C PRO A 75 -0.40 -3.46 -4.18
N ALA A 76 -0.25 -4.64 -3.56
CA ALA A 76 -0.28 -5.92 -4.27
C ALA A 76 -1.63 -6.23 -4.93
N CYS A 77 -2.74 -5.89 -4.26
CA CYS A 77 -4.07 -6.09 -4.85
C CYS A 77 -4.41 -5.03 -5.89
N TYR A 78 -3.88 -3.81 -5.75
CA TYR A 78 -4.04 -2.77 -6.77
C TYR A 78 -3.30 -3.14 -8.04
N GLU A 79 -2.05 -3.62 -7.94
CA GLU A 79 -1.26 -4.13 -9.05
C GLU A 79 -1.99 -5.23 -9.81
N LEU A 80 -2.55 -6.19 -9.08
CA LEU A 80 -3.25 -7.33 -9.68
C LEU A 80 -4.55 -6.96 -10.40
N ILE A 81 -5.32 -6.01 -9.83
CA ILE A 81 -6.72 -5.77 -10.26
C ILE A 81 -6.88 -4.49 -11.09
N TYR A 82 -6.14 -3.43 -10.77
CA TYR A 82 -6.40 -2.09 -11.29
C TYR A 82 -5.20 -1.45 -12.01
N GLU A 83 -3.95 -1.86 -11.78
CA GLU A 83 -2.80 -1.14 -12.35
C GLU A 83 -2.79 -1.12 -13.89
N SER A 84 -3.16 -2.25 -14.53
CA SER A 84 -3.22 -2.32 -15.99
C SER A 84 -4.36 -1.47 -16.59
N ASP A 85 -5.39 -1.20 -15.80
CA ASP A 85 -6.61 -0.53 -16.23
C ASP A 85 -7.23 0.24 -15.05
N PRO A 86 -6.68 1.42 -14.67
CA PRO A 86 -7.13 2.16 -13.49
C PRO A 86 -8.57 2.62 -13.63
N LEU A 87 -9.23 2.91 -12.50
CA LEU A 87 -10.61 3.38 -12.54
C LEU A 87 -10.75 4.70 -13.31
N GLU A 88 -11.77 4.78 -14.16
CA GLU A 88 -12.13 5.96 -14.95
C GLU A 88 -13.23 6.81 -14.28
N GLU A 89 -13.33 8.08 -14.67
CA GLU A 89 -14.34 8.98 -14.09
C GLU A 89 -15.76 8.50 -14.43
N GLY A 90 -16.59 8.33 -13.40
CA GLY A 90 -17.96 7.80 -13.56
C GLY A 90 -18.06 6.27 -13.59
N GLU A 91 -16.94 5.55 -13.57
CA GLU A 91 -16.93 4.08 -13.53
C GLU A 91 -17.46 3.54 -12.19
N LYS A 92 -18.26 2.48 -12.28
CA LYS A 92 -18.69 1.69 -11.12
C LYS A 92 -18.36 0.22 -11.37
N ASP A 93 -17.16 -0.19 -10.97
CA ASP A 93 -16.73 -1.57 -11.16
C ASP A 93 -17.04 -2.43 -9.93
N TYR A 94 -18.18 -3.11 -9.98
CA TYR A 94 -18.59 -4.01 -8.91
C TYR A 94 -17.80 -5.31 -8.90
N ILE A 95 -17.43 -5.85 -10.06
CA ILE A 95 -16.74 -7.15 -10.18
C ILE A 95 -15.32 -7.03 -9.63
N ARG A 96 -14.53 -6.09 -10.16
CA ARG A 96 -13.17 -5.83 -9.68
C ARG A 96 -13.14 -5.38 -8.23
N SER A 97 -14.20 -4.71 -7.75
CA SER A 97 -14.31 -4.40 -6.32
C SER A 97 -14.43 -5.65 -5.44
N GLN A 98 -15.15 -6.69 -5.89
CA GLN A 98 -15.19 -7.98 -5.19
C GLN A 98 -13.84 -8.71 -5.29
N GLU A 99 -13.22 -8.73 -6.46
CA GLU A 99 -11.90 -9.32 -6.66
C GLU A 99 -10.84 -8.69 -5.77
N PHE A 100 -10.85 -7.36 -5.64
CA PHE A 100 -9.94 -6.63 -4.77
C PHE A 100 -10.13 -7.02 -3.30
N LYS A 101 -11.38 -7.14 -2.83
CA LYS A 101 -11.67 -7.62 -1.47
C LYS A 101 -11.23 -9.06 -1.27
N TYR A 102 -11.48 -9.93 -2.24
CA TYR A 102 -11.05 -11.32 -2.20
C TYR A 102 -9.53 -11.44 -2.20
N CYS A 103 -8.81 -10.62 -2.97
CA CYS A 103 -7.36 -10.49 -2.93
C CYS A 103 -6.87 -10.15 -1.52
N MET A 104 -7.45 -9.12 -0.89
CA MET A 104 -7.07 -8.74 0.48
C MET A 104 -7.33 -9.84 1.50
N TYR A 105 -8.42 -10.59 1.33
CA TYR A 105 -8.73 -11.77 2.14
C TYR A 105 -7.64 -12.84 2.01
N LYS A 106 -7.31 -13.26 0.78
CA LYS A 106 -6.25 -14.25 0.50
C LYS A 106 -4.89 -13.79 1.05
N LEU A 107 -4.55 -12.53 0.82
CA LEU A 107 -3.31 -11.93 1.31
C LEU A 107 -3.23 -11.94 2.85
N SER A 108 -4.33 -11.68 3.54
CA SER A 108 -4.39 -11.71 5.01
C SER A 108 -4.19 -13.10 5.61
N LEU A 109 -4.54 -14.15 4.86
CA LEU A 109 -4.28 -15.54 5.22
C LEU A 109 -2.88 -16.02 4.81
N GLY A 110 -2.14 -15.22 4.03
CA GLY A 110 -0.86 -15.61 3.44
C GLY A 110 -1.01 -16.64 2.32
N GLU A 111 -2.15 -16.66 1.64
CA GLU A 111 -2.42 -17.55 0.52
C GLU A 111 -1.95 -16.94 -0.82
N SER A 112 -1.78 -17.79 -1.84
CA SER A 112 -1.50 -17.34 -3.20
C SER A 112 -2.63 -16.45 -3.75
N LEU A 113 -2.26 -15.45 -4.55
CA LEU A 113 -3.18 -14.56 -5.26
C LEU A 113 -3.50 -15.04 -6.69
N GLU A 114 -2.96 -16.19 -7.09
CA GLU A 114 -3.26 -16.80 -8.39
C GLU A 114 -4.76 -17.10 -8.53
N GLY A 115 -5.33 -16.73 -9.68
CA GLY A 115 -6.75 -16.94 -9.98
C GLY A 115 -7.73 -15.97 -9.30
N VAL A 116 -7.25 -14.92 -8.61
CA VAL A 116 -8.13 -13.91 -8.02
C VAL A 116 -8.76 -13.00 -9.09
N ARG A 117 -7.99 -12.58 -10.09
CA ARG A 117 -8.53 -11.82 -11.23
C ARG A 117 -9.36 -12.75 -12.12
N GLY A 118 -10.57 -12.34 -12.46
CA GLY A 118 -11.57 -13.12 -13.19
C GLY A 118 -12.37 -14.09 -12.33
N SER A 119 -12.20 -14.11 -11.00
CA SER A 119 -12.89 -15.09 -10.14
C SER A 119 -14.41 -14.87 -10.03
N PHE A 120 -14.89 -13.69 -10.44
CA PHE A 120 -16.31 -13.30 -10.38
C PHE A 120 -16.91 -13.02 -11.76
N ASP A 121 -16.21 -13.40 -12.83
CA ASP A 121 -16.74 -13.35 -14.19
C ASP A 121 -17.73 -14.52 -14.37
N HIS A 122 -19.04 -14.22 -14.30
CA HIS A 122 -20.13 -15.18 -14.44
C HIS A 122 -21.13 -14.74 -15.52
#